data_AF-A0A1B8FNK1-F1
#
_entry.id   AF-A0A1B8FNK1-F1
#
_cell.length_a   1.000
_cell.length_b   1.000
_cell.length_c   1.000
_cell.angle_alpha   90.00
_cell.angle_beta   90.00
_cell.angle_gamma   90.00
#
_symmetry.space_group_name_H-M   'P 1'
#
loop_
_entity.id
_entity.type
_entity.pdbx_description
1 polymer ?
#
loop_
_entity_poly.entity_id
_entity_poly.type
_entity_poly.pdbx_seq_one_letter_code
_entity_poly.pdbx_strand_id
1 'polypeptide(L)'
;MLCSRYLVGVSIVSLAAAFARYNTECGPTLKNISQTTDAEFYFEVTEDVDLFVRCAETTYECDTTLYGAMLFIIDSTKEPVPAGCHKYMRHLTTSHNYTGPLEVPGLTELSGLGIRGTYSGTSQDKGLLLPTNVTSIDLPDLVNITIGMSIENAASITRVNLPKLRHIDIDLRLNFTGGPAISLTFPSLADVSSIAIYGEIDTLDFPALKETRNTIMVNSTGNLDCDDFAKSLVNTTGYDESGVSCASRRGNVTLTHVEPPKSTVTSGAFKIRRGSLALSALLAYILVL
;
A
#
# COMPACT_ATOMS: atom_id res chain seq x y z
N MET A 1 -56.08 -20.16 -5.00
CA MET A 1 -55.04 -20.11 -6.05
C MET A 1 -55.02 -18.70 -6.60
N LEU A 2 -54.22 -17.78 -6.03
CA LEU A 2 -52.79 -17.54 -6.31
C LEU A 2 -52.49 -17.40 -7.81
N CYS A 3 -52.32 -16.16 -8.27
CA CYS A 3 -51.00 -15.63 -8.63
C CYS A 3 -51.10 -14.14 -8.98
N SER A 4 -50.69 -13.31 -8.01
CA SER A 4 -50.46 -11.88 -8.17
C SER A 4 -49.23 -11.67 -9.05
N ARG A 5 -49.39 -10.96 -10.17
CA ARG A 5 -48.29 -10.54 -11.04
C ARG A 5 -47.69 -9.26 -10.46
N TYR A 6 -46.67 -9.40 -9.63
CA TYR A 6 -45.75 -8.29 -9.33
C TYR A 6 -44.89 -8.03 -10.57
N LEU A 7 -45.32 -7.06 -11.38
CA LEU A 7 -44.43 -6.40 -12.34
C LEU A 7 -43.48 -5.50 -11.53
N VAL A 8 -42.26 -5.98 -11.31
CA VAL A 8 -41.16 -5.13 -10.88
C VAL A 8 -40.78 -4.27 -12.08
N GLY A 9 -41.46 -3.12 -12.21
CA GLY A 9 -41.00 -2.03 -13.07
C GLY A 9 -39.78 -1.40 -12.43
N VAL A 10 -38.60 -1.98 -12.65
CA VAL A 10 -37.34 -1.29 -12.36
C VAL A 10 -37.28 -0.13 -13.34
N SER A 11 -37.46 1.09 -12.81
CA SER A 11 -37.33 2.32 -13.57
C SER A 11 -35.92 2.45 -14.12
N ILE A 12 -35.75 2.16 -15.41
CA ILE A 12 -34.51 2.37 -16.17
C ILE A 12 -34.25 3.89 -16.40
N VAL A 13 -35.18 4.75 -15.96
CA VAL A 13 -35.19 6.19 -16.30
C VAL A 13 -34.39 7.05 -15.31
N SER A 14 -33.96 6.52 -14.16
CA SER A 14 -33.12 7.29 -13.21
C SER A 14 -31.61 7.10 -13.41
N LEU A 15 -31.15 6.26 -14.34
CA LEU A 15 -29.73 5.99 -14.54
C LEU A 15 -29.05 6.92 -15.57
N ALA A 16 -29.80 7.82 -16.22
CA ALA A 16 -29.27 8.62 -17.32
C ALA A 16 -28.52 9.89 -16.88
N ALA A 17 -28.55 10.27 -15.59
CA ALA A 17 -28.12 11.60 -15.16
C ALA A 17 -26.64 11.71 -14.70
N ALA A 18 -25.94 10.61 -14.38
CA ALA A 18 -24.53 10.72 -13.95
C ALA A 18 -23.53 9.74 -14.58
N PHE A 19 -23.93 8.97 -15.61
CA PHE A 19 -22.97 8.22 -16.44
C PHE A 19 -22.42 9.10 -17.54
N ALA A 20 -21.51 10.01 -17.18
CA ALA A 20 -20.72 10.66 -18.19
C ALA A 20 -19.74 9.64 -18.78
N ARG A 21 -19.80 9.44 -20.10
CA ARG A 21 -18.72 8.75 -20.81
C ARG A 21 -17.42 9.47 -20.48
N TYR A 22 -16.36 8.69 -20.28
CA TYR A 22 -15.04 9.22 -20.01
C TYR A 22 -14.63 10.29 -21.03
N ASN A 23 -14.32 11.49 -20.54
CA ASN A 23 -13.85 12.61 -21.32
C ASN A 23 -12.30 12.62 -21.33
N THR A 24 -11.70 13.11 -22.40
CA THR A 24 -10.24 13.22 -22.58
C THR A 24 -9.57 14.17 -21.58
N GLU A 25 -10.34 14.94 -20.80
CA GLU A 25 -9.82 15.75 -19.69
C GLU A 25 -9.03 14.94 -18.65
N CYS A 26 -9.42 13.68 -18.41
CA CYS A 26 -8.70 12.81 -17.47
C CYS A 26 -7.54 12.04 -18.13
N GLY A 27 -7.15 12.44 -19.34
CA GLY A 27 -6.14 11.79 -20.16
C GLY A 27 -6.73 10.93 -21.28
N PRO A 28 -5.88 10.33 -22.11
CA PRO A 28 -6.27 9.53 -23.26
C PRO A 28 -7.07 8.28 -22.85
N THR A 29 -7.99 7.84 -23.71
CA THR A 29 -8.69 6.57 -23.50
C THR A 29 -7.74 5.38 -23.66
N LEU A 30 -7.95 4.28 -22.93
CA LEU A 30 -7.11 3.07 -22.97
C LEU A 30 -6.90 2.47 -24.40
N LYS A 31 -7.75 2.82 -25.36
CA LYS A 31 -7.58 2.43 -26.78
C LYS A 31 -6.40 3.11 -27.48
N ASN A 32 -5.90 4.22 -26.94
CA ASN A 32 -4.83 5.04 -27.51
C ASN A 32 -3.48 4.91 -26.80
N ILE A 33 -3.33 4.03 -25.79
CA ILE A 33 -2.08 3.87 -24.99
C ILE A 33 -0.85 3.60 -25.86
N SER A 34 -1.02 2.98 -27.04
CA SER A 34 0.08 2.75 -27.98
C SER A 34 0.59 4.03 -28.68
N GLN A 35 -0.11 5.15 -28.53
CA GLN A 35 0.21 6.46 -29.12
C GLN A 35 0.52 7.54 -28.09
N THR A 36 0.39 7.24 -26.80
CA THR A 36 0.62 8.19 -25.71
C THR A 36 2.10 8.30 -25.43
N THR A 37 2.65 9.52 -25.47
CA THR A 37 4.03 9.78 -25.07
C THR A 37 4.14 9.70 -23.55
N ASP A 38 5.35 9.39 -23.08
CA ASP A 38 5.73 9.36 -21.66
C ASP A 38 5.14 10.54 -20.85
N ALA A 39 5.10 11.75 -21.42
CA ALA A 39 4.59 12.98 -20.80
C ALA A 39 3.13 12.89 -20.26
N GLU A 40 2.26 12.03 -20.80
CA GLU A 40 0.86 11.93 -20.36
C GLU A 40 0.68 11.08 -19.07
N PHE A 41 1.75 10.42 -18.59
CA PHE A 41 1.76 9.65 -17.35
C PHE A 41 2.46 10.37 -16.18
N TYR A 42 3.02 11.55 -16.44
CA TYR A 42 3.78 12.30 -15.45
C TYR A 42 3.00 13.51 -14.94
N PHE A 43 3.08 13.67 -13.63
CA PHE A 43 2.66 14.83 -12.88
C PHE A 43 3.71 15.93 -13.10
N GLU A 44 3.44 16.86 -14.03
CA GLU A 44 4.43 17.86 -14.47
C GLU A 44 4.39 19.14 -13.64
N VAL A 45 3.20 19.61 -13.25
CA VAL A 45 3.02 20.87 -12.52
C VAL A 45 2.00 20.73 -11.38
N THR A 46 2.13 21.59 -10.37
CA THR A 46 1.22 21.65 -9.20
C THR A 46 -0.20 22.08 -9.56
N GLU A 47 -0.39 22.76 -10.70
CA GLU A 47 -1.70 23.25 -11.14
C GLU A 47 -2.66 22.11 -11.53
N ASP A 48 -2.12 20.91 -11.79
CA ASP A 48 -2.90 19.73 -12.21
C ASP A 48 -3.39 18.86 -11.05
N VAL A 49 -3.12 19.24 -9.78
CA VAL A 49 -3.47 18.45 -8.59
C VAL A 49 -4.97 18.20 -8.52
N ASP A 50 -5.77 19.26 -8.62
CA ASP A 50 -7.23 19.15 -8.51
C ASP A 50 -7.82 18.29 -9.63
N LEU A 51 -7.29 18.43 -10.85
CA LEU A 51 -7.70 17.63 -12.00
C LEU A 51 -7.36 16.15 -11.77
N PHE A 52 -6.13 15.86 -11.34
CA PHE A 52 -5.69 14.50 -11.08
C PHE A 52 -6.51 13.83 -9.99
N VAL A 53 -6.71 14.51 -8.85
CA VAL A 53 -7.51 13.98 -7.73
C VAL A 53 -8.93 13.69 -8.19
N ARG A 54 -9.56 14.64 -8.88
CA ARG A 54 -10.90 14.44 -9.46
C ARG A 54 -10.94 13.21 -10.36
N CYS A 55 -9.96 13.06 -11.26
CA CYS A 55 -9.91 11.93 -12.18
C CYS A 55 -9.58 10.60 -11.49
N ALA A 56 -8.70 10.58 -10.48
CA ALA A 56 -8.36 9.38 -9.72
C ALA A 56 -9.54 8.90 -8.87
N GLU A 57 -10.31 9.82 -8.31
CA GLU A 57 -11.43 9.49 -7.42
C GLU A 57 -12.73 9.17 -8.15
N THR A 58 -12.89 9.62 -9.40
CA THR A 58 -14.16 9.46 -10.15
C THR A 58 -14.06 8.59 -11.40
N THR A 59 -12.87 8.12 -11.81
CA THR A 59 -12.77 7.21 -12.97
C THR A 59 -13.08 5.78 -12.57
N TYR A 60 -14.02 5.16 -13.27
CA TYR A 60 -14.38 3.75 -13.11
C TYR A 60 -14.24 3.01 -14.44
N GLU A 61 -13.77 1.78 -14.35
CA GLU A 61 -13.77 0.82 -15.45
C GLU A 61 -14.97 -0.11 -15.30
N CYS A 62 -15.72 -0.32 -16.38
CA CYS A 62 -16.95 -1.11 -16.40
C CYS A 62 -16.95 -2.15 -17.51
N ASP A 63 -17.75 -3.20 -17.34
CA ASP A 63 -17.95 -4.22 -18.36
C ASP A 63 -18.50 -3.64 -19.67
N THR A 64 -17.67 -3.70 -20.72
CA THR A 64 -18.01 -3.18 -22.05
C THR A 64 -19.22 -3.86 -22.69
N THR A 65 -19.51 -5.11 -22.32
CA THR A 65 -20.66 -5.86 -22.84
C THR A 65 -21.98 -5.34 -22.29
N LEU A 66 -21.97 -4.80 -21.07
CA LEU A 66 -23.15 -4.26 -20.39
C LEU A 66 -23.38 -2.79 -20.71
N TYR A 67 -22.31 -1.99 -20.76
CA TYR A 67 -22.41 -0.52 -20.80
C TYR A 67 -21.92 0.11 -22.11
N GLY A 68 -21.37 -0.68 -23.04
CA GLY A 68 -20.94 -0.21 -24.37
C GLY A 68 -19.70 0.69 -24.40
N ALA A 69 -19.12 1.02 -23.24
CA ALA A 69 -17.84 1.70 -23.09
C ALA A 69 -17.09 1.11 -21.89
N MET A 70 -15.77 1.30 -21.87
CA MET A 70 -14.89 0.73 -20.83
C MET A 70 -14.72 1.67 -19.64
N LEU A 71 -14.62 2.98 -19.88
CA LEU A 71 -14.35 3.97 -18.84
C LEU A 71 -15.51 4.95 -18.68
N PHE A 72 -15.79 5.29 -17.43
CA PHE A 72 -16.84 6.22 -17.02
C PHE A 72 -16.32 7.16 -15.93
N ILE A 73 -16.91 8.35 -15.87
CA ILE A 73 -16.77 9.25 -14.73
C ILE A 73 -18.01 9.08 -13.86
N ILE A 74 -17.81 8.63 -12.62
CA ILE A 74 -18.86 8.35 -11.64
C ILE A 74 -18.47 9.04 -10.34
N ASP A 75 -19.35 9.92 -9.85
CA ASP A 75 -19.22 10.49 -8.51
C ASP A 75 -19.91 9.57 -7.50
N SER A 76 -19.15 8.63 -6.93
CA SER A 76 -19.65 7.63 -5.99
C SER A 76 -20.16 8.22 -4.67
N THR A 77 -19.89 9.51 -4.41
CA THR A 77 -20.44 10.22 -3.25
C THR A 77 -21.90 10.64 -3.46
N LYS A 78 -22.31 10.78 -4.73
CA LYS A 78 -23.67 11.18 -5.11
C LYS A 78 -24.53 10.01 -5.52
N GLU A 79 -23.93 8.99 -6.15
CA GLU A 79 -24.66 7.88 -6.76
C GLU A 79 -23.97 6.53 -6.54
N PRO A 80 -24.74 5.42 -6.48
CA PRO A 80 -24.16 4.09 -6.36
C PRO A 80 -23.39 3.70 -7.63
N VAL A 81 -22.22 3.10 -7.46
CA VAL A 81 -21.43 2.51 -8.56
C VAL A 81 -22.19 1.30 -9.13
N PRO A 82 -22.39 1.18 -10.46
CA PRO A 82 -23.12 0.07 -11.04
C PRO A 82 -22.44 -1.27 -10.85
N ALA A 83 -23.24 -2.33 -10.96
CA ALA A 83 -22.72 -3.69 -11.00
C ALA A 83 -21.78 -3.89 -12.20
N GLY A 84 -20.62 -4.52 -11.97
CA GLY A 84 -19.61 -4.72 -13.01
C GLY A 84 -18.77 -3.49 -13.33
N CYS A 85 -18.82 -2.46 -12.48
CA CYS A 85 -17.88 -1.33 -12.49
C CYS A 85 -16.97 -1.38 -11.27
N HIS A 86 -15.69 -1.11 -11.45
CA HIS A 86 -14.68 -0.98 -10.39
C HIS A 86 -13.88 0.31 -10.57
N LYS A 87 -13.38 0.85 -9.46
CA LYS A 87 -12.59 2.09 -9.50
C LYS A 87 -11.31 1.85 -10.30
N TYR A 88 -11.03 2.74 -11.24
CA TYR A 88 -9.82 2.67 -12.05
C TYR A 88 -8.66 3.30 -11.29
N MET A 89 -7.77 2.47 -10.75
CA MET A 89 -6.66 2.91 -9.91
C MET A 89 -5.55 3.55 -10.75
N ARG A 90 -5.37 4.87 -10.59
CA ARG A 90 -4.34 5.63 -11.30
C ARG A 90 -2.97 5.50 -10.63
N HIS A 91 -1.92 5.59 -11.43
CA HIS A 91 -0.55 5.68 -10.95
C HIS A 91 -0.17 7.16 -10.87
N LEU A 92 0.45 7.59 -9.77
CA LEU A 92 1.02 8.93 -9.65
C LEU A 92 2.52 8.83 -9.89
N THR A 93 3.00 9.37 -11.00
CA THR A 93 4.44 9.47 -11.27
C THR A 93 4.83 10.92 -11.45
N THR A 94 5.83 11.45 -10.75
CA THR A 94 6.28 12.83 -11.00
C THR A 94 7.14 12.90 -12.24
N SER A 95 7.01 13.97 -13.02
CA SER A 95 7.95 14.26 -14.11
C SER A 95 9.35 14.49 -13.56
N HIS A 96 10.36 14.22 -14.37
CA HIS A 96 11.75 14.54 -14.01
C HIS A 96 11.98 16.04 -13.82
N ASN A 97 11.14 16.89 -14.42
CA ASN A 97 11.22 18.34 -14.28
C ASN A 97 10.36 18.88 -13.14
N TYR A 98 9.64 18.01 -12.42
CA TYR A 98 8.83 18.44 -11.29
C TYR A 98 9.73 19.01 -10.19
N THR A 99 9.41 20.20 -9.71
CA THR A 99 10.17 20.90 -8.67
C THR A 99 9.25 21.37 -7.55
N GLY A 100 9.72 21.28 -6.30
CA GLY A 100 8.98 21.77 -5.14
C GLY A 100 8.16 20.70 -4.42
N PRO A 101 7.18 21.09 -3.59
CA PRO A 101 6.40 20.17 -2.77
C PRO A 101 5.31 19.47 -3.58
N LEU A 102 5.16 18.15 -3.39
CA LEU A 102 4.03 17.37 -3.91
C LEU A 102 2.93 17.28 -2.86
N GLU A 103 1.91 18.13 -2.99
CA GLU A 103 0.76 18.19 -2.08
C GLU A 103 -0.49 17.77 -2.82
N VAL A 104 -1.11 16.66 -2.41
CA VAL A 104 -2.23 16.05 -3.14
C VAL A 104 -3.34 15.63 -2.15
N PRO A 105 -4.07 16.61 -1.57
CA PRO A 105 -5.18 16.32 -0.66
C PRO A 105 -6.37 15.69 -1.41
N GLY A 106 -7.18 14.92 -0.69
CA GLY A 106 -8.38 14.25 -1.25
C GLY A 106 -8.10 12.99 -2.06
N LEU A 107 -6.84 12.65 -2.34
CA LEU A 107 -6.47 11.39 -2.99
C LEU A 107 -6.46 10.26 -1.96
N THR A 108 -7.30 9.25 -2.18
CA THR A 108 -7.52 8.15 -1.22
C THR A 108 -6.85 6.85 -1.63
N GLU A 109 -6.72 6.60 -2.93
CA GLU A 109 -6.22 5.33 -3.46
C GLU A 109 -5.39 5.52 -4.73
N LEU A 110 -4.33 4.73 -4.85
CA LEU A 110 -3.46 4.70 -6.02
C LEU A 110 -3.18 3.26 -6.43
N SER A 111 -2.90 3.04 -7.72
CA SER A 111 -2.25 1.80 -8.12
C SER A 111 -0.78 1.82 -7.72
N GLY A 112 -0.07 2.92 -7.96
CA GLY A 112 1.31 3.10 -7.53
C GLY A 112 1.71 4.56 -7.39
N LEU A 113 2.81 4.78 -6.69
CA LEU A 113 3.45 6.08 -6.51
C LEU A 113 4.93 5.99 -6.91
N GLY A 114 5.31 6.69 -7.96
CA GLY A 114 6.67 6.74 -8.50
C GLY A 114 7.26 8.14 -8.46
N ILE A 115 8.33 8.33 -7.71
CA ILE A 115 9.11 9.58 -7.72
C ILE A 115 10.55 9.21 -8.01
N ARG A 116 11.08 9.68 -9.12
CA ARG A 116 12.45 9.39 -9.52
C ARG A 116 13.17 10.62 -10.05
N GLY A 117 14.46 10.68 -9.76
CA GLY A 117 15.38 11.58 -10.46
C GLY A 117 15.51 11.23 -11.96
N THR A 118 16.30 12.01 -12.68
CA THR A 118 16.56 11.79 -14.11
C THR A 118 17.94 11.22 -14.37
N TYR A 119 18.08 10.51 -15.48
CA TYR A 119 19.36 10.01 -15.94
C TYR A 119 19.91 10.95 -17.02
N SER A 120 21.09 11.52 -16.77
CA SER A 120 21.83 12.31 -17.75
C SER A 120 23.00 11.50 -18.30
N GLY A 121 22.87 10.99 -19.52
CA GLY A 121 23.95 10.32 -20.26
C GLY A 121 23.48 9.12 -21.08
N THR A 122 24.44 8.39 -21.66
CA THR A 122 24.19 7.09 -22.31
C THR A 122 24.59 5.94 -21.38
N SER A 123 24.15 4.71 -21.65
CA SER A 123 24.56 3.52 -20.90
C SER A 123 26.08 3.27 -20.96
N GLN A 124 26.80 3.91 -21.89
CA GLN A 124 28.25 3.76 -22.07
C GLN A 124 29.06 4.70 -21.14
N ASP A 125 28.49 5.82 -20.70
CA ASP A 125 29.23 6.89 -20.01
C ASP A 125 29.12 6.88 -18.48
N LYS A 126 28.57 5.82 -17.87
CA LYS A 126 28.19 5.82 -16.44
C LYS A 126 27.40 7.09 -16.10
N GLY A 127 26.29 7.30 -16.82
CA GLY A 127 25.52 8.53 -16.77
C GLY A 127 25.18 8.98 -15.35
N LEU A 128 25.11 10.29 -15.21
CA LEU A 128 24.88 10.95 -13.93
C LEU A 128 23.41 10.82 -13.58
N LEU A 129 23.11 10.14 -12.46
CA LEU A 129 21.79 10.19 -11.84
C LEU A 129 21.64 11.56 -11.17
N LEU A 130 20.77 12.39 -11.75
CA LEU A 130 20.37 13.67 -11.18
C LEU A 130 19.22 13.41 -10.21
N PRO A 131 19.32 13.85 -8.94
CA PRO A 131 18.24 13.70 -7.98
C PRO A 131 16.94 14.35 -8.45
N THR A 132 15.81 13.87 -7.92
CA THR A 132 14.54 14.61 -8.08
C THR A 132 14.60 15.95 -7.34
N ASN A 133 13.89 16.94 -7.88
CA ASN A 133 13.72 18.26 -7.27
C ASN A 133 12.44 18.36 -6.43
N VAL A 134 11.75 17.24 -6.19
CA VAL A 134 10.68 17.17 -5.20
C VAL A 134 11.28 17.45 -3.81
N THR A 135 10.69 18.36 -3.05
CA THR A 135 11.22 18.78 -1.73
C THR A 135 10.47 18.14 -0.55
N SER A 136 9.21 17.81 -0.75
CA SER A 136 8.36 17.15 0.25
C SER A 136 7.20 16.43 -0.43
N ILE A 137 6.64 15.44 0.26
CA ILE A 137 5.46 14.69 -0.17
C ILE A 137 4.41 14.79 0.91
N ASP A 138 3.22 15.22 0.55
CA ASP A 138 2.06 15.33 1.44
C ASP A 138 0.82 14.74 0.76
N LEU A 139 0.45 13.52 1.15
CA LEU A 139 -0.78 12.85 0.72
C LEU A 139 -1.59 12.50 1.99
N PRO A 140 -2.26 13.49 2.60
CA PRO A 140 -2.87 13.35 3.93
C PRO A 140 -4.07 12.40 3.96
N ASP A 141 -4.68 12.14 2.80
CA ASP A 141 -5.87 11.32 2.63
C ASP A 141 -5.60 9.94 2.04
N LEU A 142 -4.36 9.65 1.61
CA LEU A 142 -4.02 8.40 0.93
C LEU A 142 -4.08 7.23 1.90
N VAL A 143 -4.87 6.21 1.56
CA VAL A 143 -5.13 5.03 2.39
C VAL A 143 -4.52 3.76 1.78
N ASN A 144 -4.66 3.55 0.46
CA ASN A 144 -4.28 2.29 -0.18
C ASN A 144 -3.39 2.52 -1.42
N ILE A 145 -2.37 1.67 -1.58
CA ILE A 145 -1.59 1.55 -2.81
C ILE A 145 -1.59 0.07 -3.25
N THR A 146 -2.13 -0.24 -4.43
CA THR A 146 -2.34 -1.65 -4.84
C THR A 146 -1.12 -2.31 -5.49
N ILE A 147 -0.08 -1.55 -5.83
CA ILE A 147 1.17 -2.06 -6.39
C ILE A 147 2.28 -1.67 -5.42
N GLY A 148 2.83 -0.48 -5.53
CA GLY A 148 3.97 -0.08 -4.70
C GLY A 148 4.23 1.40 -4.72
N MET A 149 5.04 1.81 -3.75
CA MET A 149 5.56 3.15 -3.63
C MET A 149 7.07 3.10 -3.81
N SER A 150 7.58 3.75 -4.84
CA SER A 150 9.00 3.84 -5.13
C SER A 150 9.44 5.30 -5.22
N ILE A 151 10.33 5.68 -4.30
CA ILE A 151 11.02 6.96 -4.30
C ILE A 151 12.51 6.69 -4.52
N GLU A 152 13.05 7.11 -5.65
CA GLU A 152 14.44 6.87 -6.03
C GLU A 152 15.20 8.17 -6.31
N ASN A 153 16.46 8.23 -5.85
CA ASN A 153 17.35 9.37 -6.03
C ASN A 153 16.73 10.68 -5.50
N ALA A 154 16.20 10.64 -4.28
CA ALA A 154 15.43 11.74 -3.70
C ALA A 154 16.22 12.55 -2.66
N ALA A 155 17.42 13.02 -3.02
CA ALA A 155 18.28 13.77 -2.12
C ALA A 155 17.66 15.12 -1.66
N SER A 156 16.71 15.66 -2.41
CA SER A 156 16.04 16.94 -2.08
C SER A 156 14.86 16.79 -1.13
N ILE A 157 14.35 15.57 -0.90
CA ILE A 157 13.17 15.33 -0.08
C ILE A 157 13.53 15.43 1.40
N THR A 158 12.85 16.31 2.12
CA THR A 158 13.05 16.55 3.55
C THR A 158 11.90 16.05 4.42
N ARG A 159 10.75 15.75 3.81
CA ARG A 159 9.52 15.37 4.52
C ARG A 159 8.64 14.45 3.68
N VAL A 160 8.12 13.41 4.32
CA VAL A 160 7.10 12.53 3.75
C VAL A 160 5.95 12.42 4.75
N ASN A 161 4.74 12.83 4.35
CA ASN A 161 3.54 12.82 5.18
C ASN A 161 2.47 11.91 4.57
N LEU A 162 2.25 10.76 5.21
CA LEU A 162 1.35 9.70 4.79
C LEU A 162 0.56 9.15 6.00
N PRO A 163 -0.18 10.01 6.72
CA PRO A 163 -0.70 9.67 8.05
C PRO A 163 -1.80 8.60 8.00
N LYS A 164 -2.52 8.48 6.89
CA LYS A 164 -3.62 7.50 6.72
C LYS A 164 -3.24 6.28 5.88
N LEU A 165 -2.02 6.24 5.35
CA LEU A 165 -1.58 5.14 4.49
C LEU A 165 -1.57 3.86 5.31
N ARG A 166 -2.42 2.91 4.90
CA ARG A 166 -2.72 1.70 5.65
C ARG A 166 -2.19 0.45 4.97
N HIS A 167 -2.27 0.40 3.65
CA HIS A 167 -1.98 -0.81 2.88
C HIS A 167 -1.11 -0.50 1.65
N ILE A 168 -0.08 -1.31 1.43
CA ILE A 168 0.70 -1.36 0.18
C ILE A 168 0.84 -2.83 -0.24
N ASP A 169 0.28 -3.26 -1.37
CA ASP A 169 0.25 -4.70 -1.67
C ASP A 169 1.64 -5.30 -1.94
N ILE A 170 2.55 -4.55 -2.59
CA ILE A 170 3.88 -5.04 -2.97
C ILE A 170 4.98 -4.33 -2.16
N ASP A 171 5.58 -3.26 -2.68
CA ASP A 171 6.83 -2.73 -2.11
C ASP A 171 6.70 -1.28 -1.66
N LEU A 172 7.23 -1.00 -0.46
CA LEU A 172 7.60 0.33 -0.02
C LEU A 172 9.11 0.51 -0.18
N ARG A 173 9.52 1.20 -1.24
CA ARG A 173 10.94 1.45 -1.54
C ARG A 173 11.25 2.94 -1.50
N LEU A 174 12.13 3.33 -0.58
CA LEU A 174 12.51 4.71 -0.34
C LEU A 174 14.03 4.87 -0.39
N ASN A 175 14.54 5.75 -1.24
CA ASN A 175 15.97 6.02 -1.35
C ASN A 175 16.25 7.53 -1.32
N PHE A 176 16.66 7.99 -0.14
CA PHE A 176 17.08 9.35 0.18
C PHE A 176 18.60 9.51 0.22
N THR A 177 19.36 8.59 -0.40
CA THR A 177 20.83 8.65 -0.38
C THR A 177 21.35 9.98 -0.94
N GLY A 178 22.28 10.60 -0.22
CA GLY A 178 22.84 11.91 -0.56
C GLY A 178 21.99 13.11 -0.13
N GLY A 179 20.80 12.87 0.43
CA GLY A 179 19.96 13.91 1.03
C GLY A 179 20.30 14.19 2.50
N PRO A 180 19.63 15.16 3.13
CA PRO A 180 19.79 15.45 4.55
C PRO A 180 19.22 14.33 5.42
N ALA A 181 19.54 14.37 6.71
CA ALA A 181 18.90 13.50 7.69
C ALA A 181 17.37 13.64 7.67
N ILE A 182 16.66 12.51 7.64
CA ILE A 182 15.20 12.46 7.59
C ILE A 182 14.63 11.53 8.68
N SER A 183 13.48 11.96 9.19
CA SER A 183 12.63 11.20 10.13
C SER A 183 11.39 10.70 9.41
N LEU A 184 11.16 9.39 9.47
CA LEU A 184 10.04 8.73 8.79
C LEU A 184 9.13 8.07 9.83
N THR A 185 7.83 8.28 9.70
CA THR A 185 6.82 7.63 10.53
C THR A 185 5.61 7.29 9.67
N PHE A 186 5.19 6.03 9.72
CA PHE A 186 4.02 5.53 9.00
C PHE A 186 2.97 5.07 10.02
N PRO A 187 2.21 6.01 10.61
CA PRO A 187 1.44 5.74 11.82
C PRO A 187 0.27 4.76 11.61
N SER A 188 -0.21 4.64 10.36
CA SER A 188 -1.36 3.79 10.02
C SER A 188 -1.01 2.57 9.17
N LEU A 189 0.23 2.44 8.71
CA LEU A 189 0.64 1.37 7.79
C LEU A 189 0.56 0.04 8.52
N ALA A 190 -0.44 -0.77 8.14
CA ALA A 190 -0.79 -2.00 8.83
C ALA A 190 -0.18 -3.22 8.14
N ASP A 191 -0.09 -3.19 6.81
CA ASP A 191 0.40 -4.30 6.02
C ASP A 191 1.09 -3.85 4.72
N VAL A 192 2.24 -4.47 4.45
CA VAL A 192 3.03 -4.26 3.24
C VAL A 192 3.84 -5.51 2.91
N SER A 193 3.96 -5.90 1.64
CA SER A 193 4.71 -7.12 1.32
C SER A 193 6.21 -6.96 1.57
N SER A 194 6.83 -5.83 1.23
CA SER A 194 8.28 -5.60 1.43
C SER A 194 8.60 -4.14 1.73
N ILE A 195 9.64 -3.92 2.54
CA ILE A 195 10.12 -2.57 2.87
C ILE A 195 11.61 -2.47 2.57
N ALA A 196 12.02 -1.47 1.79
CA ALA A 196 13.41 -1.17 1.51
C ALA A 196 13.69 0.33 1.66
N ILE A 197 14.48 0.72 2.65
CA ILE A 197 14.77 2.13 2.96
C ILE A 197 16.27 2.40 2.96
N TYR A 198 16.69 3.44 2.25
CA TYR A 198 18.07 3.88 2.11
C TYR A 198 18.20 5.39 2.33
N GLY A 199 19.31 5.83 2.92
CA GLY A 199 19.66 7.25 3.03
C GLY A 199 20.10 7.64 4.45
N GLU A 200 20.16 8.93 4.75
CA GLU A 200 20.46 9.40 6.10
C GLU A 200 19.20 9.39 6.96
N ILE A 201 18.90 8.23 7.58
CA ILE A 201 17.68 8.06 8.40
C ILE A 201 18.04 8.20 9.88
N ASP A 202 17.42 9.18 10.55
CA ASP A 202 17.62 9.40 11.99
C ASP A 202 16.57 8.66 12.82
N THR A 203 15.32 8.64 12.36
CA THR A 203 14.23 7.90 13.01
C THR A 203 13.35 7.22 11.98
N LEU A 204 12.90 6.00 12.30
CA LEU A 204 12.00 5.22 11.48
C LEU A 204 11.04 4.46 12.38
N ASP A 205 9.74 4.62 12.15
CA ASP A 205 8.71 3.99 12.99
C ASP A 205 7.49 3.52 12.18
N PHE A 206 6.98 2.34 12.56
CA PHE A 206 5.85 1.63 11.97
C PHE A 206 4.90 1.13 13.08
N PRO A 207 4.28 2.03 13.86
CA PRO A 207 3.59 1.65 15.09
C PRO A 207 2.34 0.77 14.88
N ALA A 208 1.77 0.78 13.67
CA ALA A 208 0.59 0.00 13.31
C ALA A 208 0.90 -1.24 12.47
N LEU A 209 2.16 -1.48 12.11
CA LEU A 209 2.55 -2.57 11.20
C LEU A 209 2.38 -3.92 11.88
N LYS A 210 1.58 -4.78 11.25
CA LYS A 210 1.19 -6.10 11.77
C LYS A 210 1.70 -7.24 10.91
N GLU A 211 1.87 -7.01 9.62
CA GLU A 211 2.17 -8.07 8.68
C GLU A 211 3.12 -7.58 7.59
N THR A 212 4.16 -8.37 7.34
CA THR A 212 5.01 -8.24 6.16
C THR A 212 5.28 -9.62 5.58
N ARG A 213 5.04 -9.81 4.28
CA ARG A 213 5.28 -11.11 3.63
C ARG A 213 6.79 -11.38 3.49
N ASN A 214 7.55 -10.35 3.15
CA ASN A 214 8.98 -10.41 2.85
C ASN A 214 9.81 -9.60 3.86
N THR A 215 11.10 -9.43 3.54
CA THR A 215 12.09 -8.73 4.37
C THR A 215 11.78 -7.25 4.56
N ILE A 216 12.03 -6.75 5.77
CA ILE A 216 12.22 -5.32 6.04
C ILE A 216 13.72 -5.02 5.99
N MET A 217 14.17 -4.24 5.02
CA MET A 217 15.56 -3.85 4.83
C MET A 217 15.75 -2.34 5.00
N VAL A 218 16.62 -1.96 5.93
CA VAL A 218 16.96 -0.57 6.20
C VAL A 218 18.48 -0.41 6.16
N ASN A 219 18.98 0.46 5.30
CA ASN A 219 20.39 0.82 5.24
C ASN A 219 20.52 2.33 5.39
N SER A 220 20.72 2.75 6.64
CA SER A 220 20.84 4.14 7.03
C SER A 220 22.31 4.57 7.13
N THR A 221 22.63 5.76 6.63
CA THR A 221 23.87 6.46 6.97
C THR A 221 23.69 7.42 8.15
N GLY A 222 22.49 7.51 8.72
CA GLY A 222 22.13 8.38 9.85
C GLY A 222 22.29 7.68 11.20
N ASN A 223 21.65 8.26 12.22
CA ASN A 223 21.78 7.82 13.62
C ASN A 223 20.65 6.88 14.08
N LEU A 224 19.96 6.21 13.16
CA LEU A 224 18.92 5.23 13.48
C LEU A 224 19.42 4.18 14.48
N ASP A 225 18.67 3.98 15.57
CA ASP A 225 18.92 2.90 16.53
C ASP A 225 18.36 1.58 15.97
N CYS A 226 19.20 0.79 15.30
CA CYS A 226 18.77 -0.46 14.68
C CYS A 226 18.32 -1.52 15.70
N ASP A 227 18.85 -1.50 16.93
CA ASP A 227 18.43 -2.42 17.99
C ASP A 227 17.02 -2.12 18.45
N ASP A 228 16.73 -0.85 18.72
CA ASP A 228 15.40 -0.43 19.16
C ASP A 228 14.36 -0.52 18.03
N PHE A 229 14.75 -0.16 16.80
CA PHE A 229 13.90 -0.37 15.61
C PHE A 229 13.55 -1.84 15.44
N ALA A 230 14.53 -2.74 15.46
CA ALA A 230 14.28 -4.16 15.29
C ALA A 230 13.39 -4.73 16.40
N LYS A 231 13.65 -4.39 17.68
CA LYS A 231 12.81 -4.77 18.83
C LYS A 231 11.37 -4.33 18.69
N SER A 232 11.13 -3.13 18.16
CA SER A 232 9.78 -2.61 17.96
C SER A 232 8.94 -3.50 17.03
N LEU A 233 9.59 -4.20 16.09
CA LEU A 233 8.96 -5.02 15.06
C LEU A 233 8.87 -6.52 15.39
N VAL A 234 9.76 -7.05 16.24
CA VAL A 234 9.82 -8.52 16.52
C VAL A 234 8.52 -9.07 17.09
N ASN A 235 7.87 -8.28 17.93
CA ASN A 235 6.69 -8.73 18.67
C ASN A 235 5.37 -8.32 18.02
N THR A 236 5.41 -7.40 17.06
CA THR A 236 4.22 -6.78 16.46
C THR A 236 3.93 -7.29 15.06
N THR A 237 4.96 -7.77 14.35
CA THR A 237 4.87 -8.06 12.91
C THR A 237 5.05 -9.55 12.64
N GLY A 238 4.11 -10.15 11.92
CA GLY A 238 4.28 -11.48 11.34
C GLY A 238 5.16 -11.43 10.08
N TYR A 239 6.02 -12.44 9.90
CA TYR A 239 6.90 -12.58 8.74
C TYR A 239 6.72 -13.98 8.12
N ASP A 240 6.59 -14.07 6.78
CA ASP A 240 6.49 -15.37 6.10
C ASP A 240 7.86 -15.95 5.75
N GLU A 241 8.80 -15.12 5.30
CA GLU A 241 10.12 -15.59 4.81
C GLU A 241 11.30 -15.05 5.61
N SER A 242 11.44 -13.72 5.65
CA SER A 242 12.62 -13.01 6.14
C SER A 242 12.21 -11.91 7.11
N GLY A 243 12.95 -11.76 8.21
CA GLY A 243 12.63 -10.78 9.25
C GLY A 243 13.16 -9.38 8.93
N VAL A 244 13.84 -8.78 9.91
CA VAL A 244 14.33 -7.39 9.84
C VAL A 244 15.84 -7.37 9.64
N SER A 245 16.31 -6.66 8.62
CA SER A 245 17.73 -6.33 8.41
C SER A 245 17.92 -4.83 8.47
N CYS A 246 18.63 -4.34 9.49
CA CYS A 246 18.89 -2.93 9.69
C CYS A 246 20.40 -2.70 9.82
N ALA A 247 20.92 -1.72 9.09
CA ALA A 247 22.27 -1.20 9.26
C ALA A 247 22.24 0.32 9.40
N SER A 248 22.97 0.86 10.36
CA SER A 248 23.14 2.29 10.58
C SER A 248 24.56 2.63 11.06
N ARG A 249 24.87 3.92 11.28
CA ARG A 249 26.11 4.33 11.96
C ARG A 249 26.20 3.82 13.39
N ARG A 250 25.06 3.55 14.04
CA ARG A 250 25.02 3.09 15.44
C ARG A 250 25.18 1.58 15.59
N GLY A 251 24.98 0.80 14.53
CA GLY A 251 25.15 -0.64 14.55
C GLY A 251 24.42 -1.36 13.42
N ASN A 252 24.50 -2.67 13.41
CA ASN A 252 23.76 -3.52 12.48
C ASN A 252 23.03 -4.62 13.25
N VAL A 253 21.85 -4.99 12.74
CA VAL A 253 21.00 -6.02 13.30
C VAL A 253 20.39 -6.81 12.16
N THR A 254 20.41 -8.13 12.27
CA THR A 254 19.67 -9.01 11.38
C THR A 254 18.88 -9.99 12.23
N LEU A 255 17.57 -9.94 12.10
CA LEU A 255 16.63 -10.86 12.71
C LEU A 255 16.07 -11.76 11.63
N THR A 256 16.38 -13.05 11.74
CA THR A 256 15.75 -14.08 10.91
C THR A 256 14.44 -14.51 11.57
N HIS A 257 13.43 -14.83 10.77
CA HIS A 257 12.20 -15.43 11.28
C HIS A 257 12.54 -16.69 12.10
N VAL A 258 12.10 -16.73 13.35
CA VAL A 258 12.19 -17.91 14.20
C VAL A 258 10.78 -18.47 14.27
N GLU A 259 10.52 -19.58 13.55
CA GLU A 259 9.24 -20.29 13.65
C GLU A 259 9.03 -20.62 15.15
N PRO A 260 7.91 -20.20 15.77
CA PRO A 260 7.66 -20.51 17.16
C PRO A 260 7.73 -22.03 17.34
N PRO A 261 8.36 -22.54 18.41
CA PRO A 261 8.53 -23.97 18.60
C PRO A 261 7.16 -24.64 18.52
N LYS A 262 6.97 -25.48 17.50
CA LYS A 262 5.76 -26.29 17.36
C LYS A 262 5.49 -26.92 18.71
N SER A 263 4.33 -26.64 19.30
CA SER A 263 3.94 -27.23 20.57
C SER A 263 4.05 -28.73 20.40
N THR A 264 5.07 -29.35 21.02
CA THR A 264 5.18 -30.79 21.07
C THR A 264 4.01 -31.23 21.92
N VAL A 265 2.90 -31.56 21.27
CA VAL A 265 1.84 -32.36 21.88
C VAL A 265 2.49 -33.71 22.09
N THR A 266 3.22 -33.80 23.20
CA THR A 266 3.59 -35.07 23.79
C THR A 266 2.25 -35.63 24.22
N SER A 267 1.61 -36.36 23.31
CA SER A 267 0.58 -37.34 23.66
C SER A 267 1.27 -38.27 24.64
N GLY A 268 1.21 -37.89 25.92
CA GLY A 268 1.58 -38.73 27.03
C GLY A 268 0.63 -39.90 26.96
N ALA A 269 1.04 -40.95 26.26
CA ALA A 269 0.47 -42.27 26.42
C ALA A 269 0.64 -42.61 27.90
N PHE A 270 -0.38 -42.33 28.69
CA PHE A 270 -0.51 -42.79 30.06
C PHE A 270 -0.48 -44.32 29.99
N LYS A 271 0.72 -44.88 30.19
CA LYS A 271 0.91 -46.30 30.40
C LYS A 271 0.34 -46.58 31.79
N ILE A 272 -0.97 -46.83 31.85
CA ILE A 272 -1.66 -47.27 33.06
C ILE A 272 -1.01 -48.60 33.46
N ARG A 273 -0.10 -48.51 34.44
CA ARG A 273 0.54 -49.65 35.05
C ARG A 273 -0.54 -50.33 35.90
N ARG A 274 -1.00 -51.47 35.41
CA ARG A 274 -1.94 -52.40 36.04
C ARG A 274 -1.65 -52.52 37.55
N GLY A 275 -2.50 -51.92 38.38
CA GLY A 275 -2.34 -51.97 39.83
C GLY A 275 -3.45 -51.19 40.54
N SER A 276 -4.34 -51.96 41.18
CA SER A 276 -5.33 -51.55 42.18
C SER A 276 -6.67 -50.99 41.69
N LEU A 277 -7.67 -51.85 41.90
CA LEU A 277 -9.09 -51.58 42.08
C LEU A 277 -9.36 -50.39 43.02
N ALA A 278 -10.57 -49.83 42.86
CA ALA A 278 -11.24 -48.83 43.69
C ALA A 278 -11.18 -47.38 43.18
N LEU A 279 -12.03 -47.03 42.20
CA LEU A 279 -12.82 -45.78 42.25
C LEU A 279 -14.01 -45.77 41.28
N SER A 280 -14.74 -46.88 41.15
CA SER A 280 -16.00 -46.94 40.40
C SER A 280 -17.21 -46.74 41.33
N ALA A 281 -17.25 -45.62 42.07
CA ALA A 281 -18.37 -45.32 42.97
C ALA A 281 -18.75 -43.83 43.13
N LEU A 282 -18.14 -42.90 42.39
CA LEU A 282 -18.41 -41.45 42.58
C LEU A 282 -19.16 -40.75 41.44
N LEU A 283 -19.63 -41.50 40.44
CA LEU A 283 -20.35 -40.95 39.28
C LEU A 283 -21.86 -41.29 39.25
N ALA A 284 -22.39 -41.86 40.34
CA ALA A 284 -23.82 -42.17 40.47
C ALA A 284 -24.60 -41.22 41.40
N TYR A 285 -23.96 -40.22 42.02
CA TYR A 285 -24.61 -39.36 43.02
C TYR A 285 -24.96 -37.94 42.54
N ILE A 286 -24.79 -37.62 41.25
CA ILE A 286 -25.05 -36.27 40.69
C ILE A 286 -26.32 -36.21 39.81
N LEU A 287 -27.11 -37.28 39.69
CA LEU A 287 -28.34 -37.27 38.88
C LEU A 287 -29.65 -37.43 39.66
N VAL A 288 -29.64 -37.26 40.99
CA VAL A 288 -30.89 -37.11 41.76
C VAL A 288 -30.69 -36.09 42.88
N LEU A 289 -30.73 -34.80 42.53
CA LEU A 289 -31.12 -33.68 43.39
C LEU A 289 -31.47 -32.47 42.53
#